data_AF-A0A955YMR2-F1
#
_entry.id   AF-A0A955YMR2-F1
#
_cell.length_a   1.000
_cell.length_b   1.000
_cell.length_c   1.000
_cell.angle_alpha   90.00
_cell.angle_beta   90.00
_cell.angle_gamma   90.00
#
_symmetry.space_group_name_H-M   'P 1'
#
loop_
_entity.id
_entity.type
_entity.pdbx_description
1 polymer ?
#
loop_
_entity_poly.entity_id
_entity_poly.type
_entity_poly.pdbx_seq_one_letter_code
_entity_poly.pdbx_strand_id
1 'polypeptide(L)'
;MGPLLSAALLAAALAPWFEARAWRVPLRYVPLARMARTFLSTLVLTGLAGGAFWLVLVQAGAEARLTVLTAAALAWATGVTLALLAARRDRGLRGLHVLCAQLGLPDRRDDAATRIDERLTRDRGRDPRQHALLVLFAAGPLTRHGLVGLSRKHLAQADEAQLAPPEAALRAHLVAMSHLHDGALEAALEALDAAPYPTTEAVDAWVDLTRALVHVLCGGVEQARALRSRRRDEAEADPALRLQADTVEAHALSAEGDDEGAKALVRAMLERSGAGALALLLRPVGPATDLAREAVGRHLAGSVGDVGGADSLPSA
;
A
#
# COMPACT_ATOMS: atom_id res chain seq x y z
N MET A 1 -33.11 9.85 -26.61
CA MET A 1 -31.89 9.22 -26.04
C MET A 1 -30.73 10.19 -25.86
N GLY A 2 -30.45 11.13 -26.77
CA GLY A 2 -29.29 12.05 -26.68
C GLY A 2 -29.07 12.72 -25.30
N PRO A 3 -30.07 13.38 -24.70
CA PRO A 3 -29.89 14.08 -23.42
C PRO A 3 -29.55 13.17 -22.22
N LEU A 4 -30.13 11.96 -22.19
CA LEU A 4 -29.87 10.97 -21.14
C LEU A 4 -28.43 10.45 -21.22
N LEU A 5 -27.96 10.16 -22.44
CA LEU A 5 -26.58 9.72 -22.65
C LEU A 5 -25.60 10.84 -22.31
N SER A 6 -25.87 12.09 -22.71
CA SER A 6 -25.05 13.24 -22.35
C SER A 6 -24.98 13.46 -20.84
N ALA A 7 -26.11 13.35 -20.13
CA ALA A 7 -26.16 13.43 -18.67
C ALA A 7 -25.30 12.34 -18.01
N ALA A 8 -25.39 11.10 -18.49
CA ALA A 8 -24.60 9.98 -17.96
C ALA A 8 -23.11 10.15 -18.24
N LEU A 9 -22.73 10.59 -19.44
CA LEU A 9 -21.34 10.87 -19.80
C LEU A 9 -20.74 12.02 -18.97
N LEU A 10 -21.49 13.10 -18.74
CA LEU A 10 -21.05 14.22 -17.91
C LEU A 10 -20.83 13.80 -16.46
N ALA A 11 -21.77 13.04 -15.88
CA ALA A 11 -21.60 12.52 -14.51
C ALA A 11 -20.38 11.59 -14.41
N ALA A 12 -20.20 10.70 -15.39
CA ALA A 12 -19.06 9.78 -15.44
C ALA A 12 -17.72 10.50 -15.61
N ALA A 13 -17.65 11.53 -16.45
CA ALA A 13 -16.43 12.30 -16.68
C ALA A 13 -15.98 13.10 -15.43
N LEU A 14 -16.94 13.59 -14.63
CA LEU A 14 -16.64 14.32 -13.40
C LEU A 14 -16.30 13.42 -12.21
N ALA A 15 -16.72 12.15 -12.22
CA ALA A 15 -16.55 11.25 -11.08
C ALA A 15 -15.08 11.07 -10.64
N PRO A 16 -14.09 10.82 -11.53
CA PRO A 16 -12.68 10.74 -11.12
C PRO A 16 -12.15 12.03 -10.49
N TRP A 17 -12.64 13.19 -10.94
CA TRP A 17 -12.27 14.48 -10.36
C TRP A 17 -12.83 14.64 -8.94
N PHE A 18 -14.09 14.25 -8.72
CA PHE A 18 -14.69 14.25 -7.39
C PHE A 18 -13.94 13.30 -6.43
N GLU A 19 -13.53 12.13 -6.90
CA GLU A 19 -12.72 11.19 -6.11
C GLU A 19 -11.37 11.80 -5.73
N ALA A 20 -10.59 12.28 -6.70
CA ALA A 20 -9.29 12.90 -6.44
C ALA A 20 -9.40 14.06 -5.45
N ARG A 21 -10.43 14.92 -5.63
CA ARG A 21 -10.72 16.06 -4.74
C ARG A 21 -11.09 15.60 -3.32
N ALA A 22 -11.97 14.60 -3.19
CA ALA A 22 -12.41 14.07 -1.91
C ALA A 22 -11.26 13.38 -1.15
N TRP A 23 -10.40 12.68 -1.89
CA TRP A 23 -9.22 12.01 -1.36
C TRP A 23 -8.03 12.94 -1.15
N ARG A 24 -8.12 14.20 -1.58
CA ARG A 24 -7.06 15.22 -1.48
C ARG A 24 -5.75 14.79 -2.14
N VAL A 25 -5.84 14.06 -3.26
CA VAL A 25 -4.70 13.65 -4.07
C VAL A 25 -4.73 14.34 -5.42
N PRO A 26 -3.57 14.68 -6.02
CA PRO A 26 -3.51 15.12 -7.40
C PRO A 26 -4.16 14.09 -8.32
N LEU A 27 -4.94 14.55 -9.31
CA LEU A 27 -5.56 13.67 -10.29
C LEU A 27 -4.52 12.80 -11.00
N ARG A 28 -3.32 13.36 -11.28
CA ARG A 28 -2.16 12.66 -11.88
C ARG A 28 -1.63 11.46 -11.07
N TYR A 29 -2.02 11.31 -9.81
CA TYR A 29 -1.62 10.17 -8.96
C TYR A 29 -2.66 9.06 -8.96
N VAL A 30 -3.89 9.32 -9.42
CA VAL A 30 -4.94 8.30 -9.48
C VAL A 30 -4.62 7.35 -10.64
N PRO A 31 -4.56 6.02 -10.42
CA PRO A 31 -4.27 5.07 -11.51
C PRO A 31 -5.33 5.15 -12.61
N LEU A 32 -4.91 5.08 -13.88
CA LEU A 32 -5.82 5.10 -15.03
C LEU A 32 -6.88 3.99 -14.96
N ALA A 33 -6.49 2.78 -14.56
CA ALA A 33 -7.42 1.67 -14.37
C ALA A 33 -8.53 1.99 -13.35
N ARG A 34 -8.19 2.73 -12.29
CA ARG A 34 -9.17 3.20 -11.30
C ARG A 34 -10.08 4.27 -11.90
N MET A 35 -9.51 5.26 -12.60
CA MET A 35 -10.31 6.29 -13.29
C MET A 35 -11.31 5.66 -14.28
N ALA A 36 -10.86 4.70 -15.09
CA ALA A 36 -11.69 3.99 -16.04
C ALA A 36 -12.80 3.20 -15.33
N ARG A 37 -12.48 2.50 -14.24
CA ARG A 37 -13.48 1.80 -13.43
C ARG A 37 -14.53 2.76 -12.87
N THR A 38 -14.12 3.87 -12.26
CA THR A 38 -15.02 4.89 -11.71
C THR A 38 -15.90 5.51 -12.79
N PHE A 39 -15.32 5.80 -13.95
CA PHE A 39 -16.04 6.31 -15.12
C PHE A 39 -17.12 5.29 -15.56
N LEU A 40 -16.73 4.04 -15.82
CA LEU A 40 -17.64 2.99 -16.28
C LEU A 40 -18.76 2.70 -15.27
N SER A 41 -18.44 2.59 -13.97
CA SER A 41 -19.44 2.35 -12.94
C SER A 41 -20.44 3.50 -12.84
N THR A 42 -19.96 4.74 -12.90
CA THR A 42 -20.83 5.93 -12.83
C THR A 42 -21.69 6.05 -14.08
N LEU A 43 -21.14 5.75 -15.25
CA LEU A 43 -21.86 5.75 -16.52
C LEU A 43 -23.03 4.75 -16.49
N VAL A 44 -22.76 3.51 -16.07
CA VAL A 44 -23.78 2.45 -15.99
C VAL A 44 -24.86 2.83 -14.97
N LEU A 45 -24.49 3.22 -13.75
CA LEU A 45 -25.46 3.57 -12.71
C LEU A 45 -26.32 4.77 -13.10
N THR A 46 -25.71 5.80 -13.69
CA THR A 46 -26.44 7.00 -14.14
C THR A 46 -27.36 6.67 -15.32
N GLY A 47 -26.91 5.83 -16.24
CA GLY A 47 -27.73 5.37 -17.37
C GLY A 47 -28.94 4.55 -16.92
N LEU A 48 -28.76 3.61 -15.98
CA LEU A 48 -29.86 2.82 -15.41
C LEU A 48 -30.86 3.69 -14.65
N ALA A 49 -30.39 4.62 -13.83
CA ALA A 49 -31.26 5.58 -13.13
C ALA A 49 -32.06 6.43 -14.13
N GLY A 50 -31.42 6.95 -15.18
CA GLY A 50 -32.09 7.71 -16.22
C GLY A 50 -33.14 6.92 -17.00
N GLY A 51 -32.86 5.64 -17.30
CA GLY A 51 -33.83 4.73 -17.90
C GLY A 51 -35.05 4.51 -17.00
N ALA A 52 -34.83 4.30 -15.70
CA ALA A 52 -35.90 4.13 -14.72
C ALA A 52 -36.77 5.41 -14.58
N PHE A 53 -36.15 6.58 -14.44
CA PHE A 53 -36.89 7.85 -14.37
C PHE A 53 -37.70 8.10 -15.64
N TRP A 54 -37.12 7.82 -16.81
CA TRP A 54 -37.83 7.96 -18.08
C TRP A 54 -39.07 7.04 -18.14
N LEU A 55 -38.95 5.77 -17.74
CA LEU A 55 -40.08 4.84 -17.71
C LEU A 55 -41.21 5.33 -16.78
N VAL A 56 -40.87 5.80 -15.59
CA VAL A 56 -41.84 6.34 -14.61
C VAL A 56 -42.56 7.57 -15.17
N LEU A 57 -41.82 8.50 -15.80
CA LEU A 57 -42.39 9.72 -16.36
C LEU A 57 -43.27 9.46 -17.59
N VAL A 58 -42.92 8.46 -18.41
CA VAL A 58 -43.76 8.01 -19.53
C VAL A 58 -45.07 7.40 -19.02
N GLN A 59 -45.02 6.58 -17.97
CA GLN A 59 -46.22 6.01 -17.35
C GLN A 59 -47.13 7.08 -16.71
N ALA A 60 -46.56 8.20 -16.26
CA ALA A 60 -47.28 9.33 -15.71
C ALA A 60 -47.94 10.25 -16.78
N GLY A 61 -47.80 9.94 -18.07
CA GLY A 61 -48.44 10.69 -19.16
C GLY A 61 -47.81 12.06 -19.46
N ALA A 62 -46.54 12.27 -19.08
CA ALA A 62 -45.85 13.53 -19.31
C ALA A 62 -45.47 13.74 -20.79
N GLU A 63 -45.45 14.99 -21.24
CA GLU A 63 -45.04 15.37 -22.60
C GLU A 63 -43.63 14.87 -22.94
N ALA A 64 -43.46 14.26 -24.12
CA ALA A 64 -42.24 13.57 -24.51
C ALA A 64 -40.94 14.41 -24.35
N ARG A 65 -40.98 15.71 -24.66
CA ARG A 65 -39.82 16.60 -24.53
C ARG A 65 -39.47 16.89 -23.08
N LEU A 66 -40.47 17.14 -22.23
CA LEU A 66 -40.28 17.38 -20.79
C LEU A 66 -39.80 16.11 -20.11
N THR A 67 -40.35 14.94 -20.47
CA THR A 67 -39.97 13.62 -19.93
C THR A 67 -38.49 13.34 -20.13
N VAL A 68 -37.95 13.58 -21.33
CA VAL A 68 -36.52 13.31 -21.62
C VAL A 68 -35.60 14.25 -20.85
N LEU A 69 -35.94 15.55 -20.75
CA LEU A 69 -35.12 16.53 -20.04
C LEU A 69 -35.14 16.33 -18.53
N THR A 70 -36.33 16.07 -17.96
CA THR A 70 -36.49 15.79 -16.53
C THR A 70 -35.82 14.47 -16.12
N ALA A 71 -35.99 13.40 -16.91
CA ALA A 71 -35.28 12.15 -16.69
C ALA A 71 -33.75 12.34 -16.76
N ALA A 72 -33.24 13.12 -17.72
CA ALA A 72 -31.82 13.42 -17.83
C ALA A 72 -31.28 14.24 -16.64
N ALA A 73 -32.03 15.24 -16.18
CA ALA A 73 -31.66 16.04 -15.01
C ALA A 73 -31.64 15.20 -13.72
N LEU A 74 -32.66 14.36 -13.50
CA LEU A 74 -32.73 13.44 -12.36
C LEU A 74 -31.63 12.38 -12.41
N ALA A 75 -31.35 11.83 -13.59
CA ALA A 75 -30.24 10.91 -13.79
C ALA A 75 -28.92 11.57 -13.40
N TRP A 76 -28.62 12.75 -13.96
CA TRP A 76 -27.40 13.49 -13.66
C TRP A 76 -27.25 13.78 -12.16
N ALA A 77 -28.29 14.32 -11.53
CA ALA A 77 -28.28 14.63 -10.10
C ALA A 77 -28.02 13.38 -9.24
N THR A 78 -28.66 12.26 -9.59
CA THR A 78 -28.47 10.97 -8.90
C THR A 78 -27.04 10.46 -9.11
N GLY A 79 -26.54 10.48 -10.35
CA GLY A 79 -25.19 10.05 -10.70
C GLY A 79 -24.10 10.85 -9.97
N VAL A 80 -24.22 12.17 -9.96
CA VAL A 80 -23.30 13.06 -9.23
C VAL A 80 -23.36 12.81 -7.73
N THR A 81 -24.55 12.64 -7.16
CA THR A 81 -24.72 12.39 -5.72
C THR A 81 -24.09 11.05 -5.32
N LEU A 82 -24.33 9.99 -6.10
CA LEU A 82 -23.72 8.68 -5.87
C LEU A 82 -22.20 8.74 -6.00
N ALA A 83 -21.67 9.45 -7.01
CA ALA A 83 -20.23 9.64 -7.17
C ALA A 83 -19.62 10.37 -5.95
N LEU A 84 -20.28 11.41 -5.44
CA LEU A 84 -19.83 12.13 -4.25
C LEU A 84 -19.88 11.27 -2.98
N LEU A 85 -20.94 10.49 -2.79
CA LEU A 85 -21.06 9.57 -1.65
C LEU A 85 -19.99 8.47 -1.70
N ALA A 86 -19.79 7.87 -2.87
CA ALA A 86 -18.75 6.87 -3.11
C ALA A 86 -17.36 7.44 -2.86
N ALA A 87 -17.11 8.68 -3.30
CA ALA A 87 -15.84 9.38 -3.10
C ALA A 87 -15.57 9.70 -1.61
N ARG A 88 -16.60 9.93 -0.80
CA ARG A 88 -16.48 10.24 0.63
C ARG A 88 -16.21 9.01 1.49
N ARG A 89 -16.73 7.84 1.10
CA ARG A 89 -16.52 6.58 1.83
C ARG A 89 -15.03 6.21 1.84
N ASP A 90 -14.50 5.99 3.03
CA ASP A 90 -13.09 5.63 3.28
C ASP A 90 -12.08 6.60 2.62
N ARG A 91 -12.48 7.86 2.38
CA ARG A 91 -11.64 8.87 1.71
C ARG A 91 -10.28 9.05 2.38
N GLY A 92 -10.24 8.84 3.71
CA GLY A 92 -9.05 8.78 4.56
C GLY A 92 -8.02 7.81 3.99
N LEU A 93 -8.37 6.54 4.10
CA LEU A 93 -7.53 5.41 3.73
C LEU A 93 -7.29 5.33 2.22
N ARG A 94 -8.30 5.59 1.38
CA ARG A 94 -8.13 5.55 -0.09
C ARG A 94 -7.14 6.59 -0.60
N GLY A 95 -7.24 7.82 -0.11
CA GLY A 95 -6.31 8.87 -0.49
C GLY A 95 -4.90 8.60 0.02
N LEU A 96 -4.77 8.06 1.24
CA LEU A 96 -3.48 7.68 1.80
C LEU A 96 -2.84 6.52 1.01
N HIS A 97 -3.62 5.51 0.64
CA HIS A 97 -3.16 4.41 -0.22
C HIS A 97 -2.62 4.90 -1.56
N VAL A 98 -3.31 5.84 -2.22
CA VAL A 98 -2.83 6.45 -3.47
C VAL A 98 -1.51 7.18 -3.27
N LEU A 99 -1.36 7.94 -2.17
CA LEU A 99 -0.11 8.63 -1.85
C LEU A 99 1.03 7.66 -1.54
N CYS A 100 0.79 6.63 -0.73
CA CYS A 100 1.78 5.60 -0.40
C CYS A 100 2.27 4.89 -1.67
N ALA A 101 1.40 4.62 -2.63
CA ALA A 101 1.78 4.02 -3.91
C ALA A 101 2.73 4.91 -4.74
N GLN A 102 2.74 6.24 -4.53
CA GLN A 102 3.67 7.14 -5.22
C GLN A 102 5.06 7.17 -4.58
N LEU A 103 5.25 6.65 -3.37
CA LEU A 103 6.55 6.66 -2.68
C LEU A 103 7.61 5.82 -3.41
N GLY A 104 7.19 4.85 -4.21
CA GLY A 104 8.06 4.04 -5.07
C GLY A 104 8.52 4.74 -6.35
N LEU A 105 8.00 5.92 -6.68
CA LEU A 105 8.33 6.65 -7.90
C LEU A 105 9.31 7.80 -7.55
N PRO A 106 10.57 7.77 -8.05
CA PRO A 106 11.59 8.75 -7.67
C PRO A 106 11.14 10.21 -7.79
N ASP A 107 10.55 10.58 -8.93
CA ASP A 107 10.12 11.96 -9.22
C ASP A 107 8.93 12.44 -8.37
N ARG A 108 8.23 11.51 -7.68
CA ARG A 108 7.01 11.80 -6.92
C ARG A 108 7.15 11.53 -5.43
N ARG A 109 8.26 10.91 -4.99
CA ARG A 109 8.46 10.43 -3.63
C ARG A 109 8.33 11.55 -2.61
N ASP A 110 9.08 12.64 -2.78
CA ASP A 110 9.13 13.74 -1.79
C ASP A 110 7.82 14.53 -1.74
N ASP A 111 7.23 14.74 -2.92
CA ASP A 111 5.94 15.43 -3.09
C ASP A 111 4.79 14.60 -2.44
N ALA A 112 4.84 13.27 -2.57
CA ALA A 112 3.92 12.36 -1.91
C ALA A 112 4.15 12.30 -0.40
N ALA A 113 5.40 12.24 0.06
CA ALA A 113 5.76 12.23 1.48
C ALA A 113 5.25 13.49 2.20
N THR A 114 5.46 14.66 1.60
CA THR A 114 4.95 15.95 2.11
C THR A 114 3.43 15.92 2.25
N ARG A 115 2.72 15.41 1.24
CA ARG A 115 1.25 15.29 1.29
C ARG A 115 0.75 14.29 2.33
N ILE A 116 1.51 13.22 2.60
CA ILE A 116 1.22 12.28 3.68
C ILE A 116 1.37 12.99 5.03
N ASP A 117 2.48 13.71 5.26
CA ASP A 117 2.73 14.46 6.50
C ASP A 117 1.63 15.48 6.78
N GLU A 118 1.33 16.34 5.79
CA GLU A 118 0.25 17.32 5.90
C GLU A 118 -1.10 16.67 6.21
N ARG A 119 -1.36 15.49 5.62
CA ARG A 119 -2.62 14.78 5.82
C ARG A 119 -2.75 14.27 7.24
N LEU A 120 -1.77 13.50 7.70
CA LEU A 120 -1.79 12.91 9.03
C LEU A 120 -1.83 14.01 10.11
N THR A 121 -1.03 15.08 9.92
CA THR A 121 -1.05 16.26 10.79
C THR A 121 -2.43 16.91 10.86
N ARG A 122 -3.12 17.06 9.73
CA ARG A 122 -4.48 17.64 9.68
C ARG A 122 -5.55 16.77 10.32
N ASP A 123 -5.44 15.45 10.22
CA ASP A 123 -6.46 14.53 10.73
C ASP A 123 -6.30 14.23 12.24
N ARG A 124 -5.14 14.58 12.84
CA ARG A 124 -4.84 14.42 14.28
C ARG A 124 -5.90 14.99 15.23
N GLY A 125 -6.47 16.16 14.91
CA GLY A 125 -7.39 16.88 15.80
C GLY A 125 -8.87 16.51 15.65
N ARG A 126 -9.22 15.58 14.75
CA ARG A 126 -10.63 15.27 14.45
C ARG A 126 -11.16 14.04 15.18
N ASP A 127 -10.45 12.94 15.02
CA ASP A 127 -10.79 11.64 15.58
C ASP A 127 -9.47 10.93 15.92
N PRO A 128 -9.09 10.85 17.20
CA PRO A 128 -7.83 10.24 17.65
C PRO A 128 -7.69 8.79 17.21
N ARG A 129 -8.79 8.02 17.22
CA ARG A 129 -8.83 6.62 16.82
C ARG A 129 -8.58 6.48 15.33
N GLN A 130 -9.32 7.23 14.52
CA GLN A 130 -9.14 7.22 13.07
C GLN A 130 -7.73 7.69 12.69
N HIS A 131 -7.21 8.72 13.35
CA HIS A 131 -5.85 9.19 13.14
C HIS A 131 -4.83 8.09 13.41
N ALA A 132 -4.93 7.38 14.54
CA ALA A 132 -4.01 6.28 14.86
C ALA A 132 -4.05 5.17 13.79
N LEU A 133 -5.23 4.78 13.30
CA LEU A 133 -5.36 3.80 12.21
C LEU A 133 -4.74 4.26 10.88
N LEU A 134 -4.89 5.54 10.54
CA LEU A 134 -4.25 6.11 9.35
C LEU A 134 -2.71 6.14 9.50
N VAL A 135 -2.20 6.42 10.70
CA VAL A 135 -0.77 6.35 10.99
C VAL A 135 -0.24 4.92 10.81
N LEU A 136 -0.90 3.92 11.40
CA LEU A 136 -0.49 2.51 11.26
C LEU A 136 -0.46 2.08 9.79
N PHE A 137 -1.44 2.51 9.00
CA PHE A 137 -1.47 2.25 7.57
C PHE A 137 -0.30 2.90 6.80
N ALA A 138 0.09 4.13 7.14
CA ALA A 138 1.16 4.85 6.45
C ALA A 138 2.57 4.44 6.88
N ALA A 139 2.75 4.02 8.14
CA ALA A 139 4.07 3.80 8.74
C ALA A 139 4.88 2.74 7.99
N GLY A 140 4.27 1.62 7.60
CA GLY A 140 4.95 0.55 6.86
C GLY A 140 5.52 1.05 5.52
N PRO A 141 4.70 1.62 4.61
CA PRO A 141 5.17 2.24 3.37
C PRO A 141 6.23 3.32 3.59
N LEU A 142 6.07 4.21 4.57
CA LEU A 142 7.05 5.25 4.88
C LEU A 142 8.41 4.64 5.25
N THR A 143 8.43 3.65 6.14
CA THR A 143 9.65 2.94 6.54
C THR A 143 10.29 2.22 5.35
N ARG A 144 9.51 1.47 4.56
CA ARG A 144 10.01 0.73 3.39
C ARG A 144 10.68 1.64 2.36
N HIS A 145 10.15 2.84 2.17
CA HIS A 145 10.71 3.84 1.26
C HIS A 145 11.74 4.76 1.93
N GLY A 146 12.32 4.37 3.08
CA GLY A 146 13.41 5.09 3.74
C GLY A 146 13.02 6.44 4.35
N LEU A 147 11.73 6.70 4.56
CA LEU A 147 11.21 7.90 5.22
C LEU A 147 11.00 7.64 6.72
N VAL A 148 12.00 7.03 7.34
CA VAL A 148 11.94 6.48 8.70
C VAL A 148 11.63 7.55 9.75
N GLY A 149 12.27 8.72 9.65
CA GLY A 149 12.02 9.84 10.55
C GLY A 149 10.56 10.32 10.52
N LEU A 150 9.94 10.33 9.33
CA LEU A 150 8.53 10.68 9.18
C LEU A 150 7.60 9.60 9.75
N SER A 151 7.93 8.32 9.51
CA SER A 151 7.22 7.18 10.09
C SER A 151 7.21 7.26 11.62
N ARG A 152 8.39 7.41 12.25
CA ARG A 152 8.53 7.54 13.71
C ARG A 152 7.81 8.76 14.26
N LYS A 153 7.93 9.93 13.61
CA LYS A 153 7.22 11.16 14.00
C LYS A 153 5.72 10.89 14.16
N HIS A 154 5.10 10.20 13.20
CA HIS A 154 3.67 9.93 13.26
C HIS A 154 3.31 8.80 14.22
N LEU A 155 4.09 7.72 14.29
CA LEU A 155 3.87 6.62 15.25
C LEU A 155 3.92 7.12 16.71
N ALA A 156 4.80 8.08 17.01
CA ALA A 156 4.90 8.73 18.31
C ALA A 156 3.73 9.67 18.61
N GLN A 157 3.04 10.17 17.58
CA GLN A 157 1.87 11.06 17.71
C GLN A 157 0.53 10.32 17.69
N ALA A 158 0.52 9.03 17.36
CA ALA A 158 -0.66 8.19 17.45
C ALA A 158 -1.00 7.94 18.92
N ASP A 159 -2.25 8.20 19.30
CA ASP A 159 -2.73 7.97 20.65
C ASP A 159 -2.92 6.46 20.89
N GLU A 160 -2.00 5.89 21.69
CA GLU A 160 -1.96 4.46 21.99
C GLU A 160 -3.16 4.00 22.82
N ALA A 161 -3.74 4.88 23.64
CA ALA A 161 -4.94 4.55 24.43
C ALA A 161 -6.18 4.27 23.57
N GLN A 162 -6.14 4.64 22.28
CA GLN A 162 -7.20 4.38 21.30
C GLN A 162 -6.98 3.07 20.53
N LEU A 163 -5.88 2.35 20.75
CA LEU A 163 -5.57 1.14 20.01
C LEU A 163 -6.09 -0.09 20.74
N ALA A 164 -6.74 -0.99 20.00
CA ALA A 164 -7.00 -2.33 20.48
C ALA A 164 -5.68 -3.11 20.58
N PRO A 165 -5.60 -4.19 21.39
CA PRO A 165 -4.37 -4.98 21.55
C PRO A 165 -3.65 -5.36 20.24
N PRO A 166 -4.30 -5.90 19.18
CA PRO A 166 -3.61 -6.22 17.92
C PRO A 166 -3.04 -4.99 17.20
N GLU A 167 -3.64 -3.82 17.37
CA GLU A 167 -3.18 -2.59 16.71
C GLU A 167 -2.04 -1.93 17.48
N ALA A 168 -2.06 -2.05 18.80
CA ALA A 168 -0.93 -1.67 19.65
C ALA A 168 0.28 -2.58 19.37
N ALA A 169 0.07 -3.89 19.21
CA ALA A 169 1.11 -4.82 18.79
C ALA A 169 1.63 -4.51 17.37
N LEU A 170 0.74 -4.19 16.43
CA LEU A 170 1.14 -3.72 15.09
C LEU A 170 1.93 -2.41 15.16
N ARG A 171 1.54 -1.47 16.03
CA ARG A 171 2.28 -0.23 16.25
C ARG A 171 3.70 -0.51 16.74
N ALA A 172 3.83 -1.37 17.75
CA ALA A 172 5.12 -1.79 18.30
C ALA A 172 6.01 -2.44 17.23
N HIS A 173 5.45 -3.35 16.43
CA HIS A 173 6.13 -3.91 15.26
C HIS A 173 6.61 -2.82 14.27
N LEU A 174 5.76 -1.85 13.92
CA LEU A 174 6.12 -0.76 12.99
C LEU A 174 7.21 0.17 13.56
N VAL A 175 7.17 0.43 14.87
CA VAL A 175 8.24 1.14 15.58
C VAL A 175 9.55 0.34 15.50
N ALA A 176 9.51 -0.96 15.79
CA ALA A 176 10.68 -1.83 15.70
C ALA A 176 11.28 -1.86 14.29
N MET A 177 10.44 -2.00 13.26
CA MET A 177 10.87 -1.94 11.85
C MET A 177 11.54 -0.61 11.51
N SER A 178 11.08 0.50 12.09
CA SER A 178 11.71 1.80 11.89
C SER A 178 13.10 1.88 12.53
N HIS A 179 13.30 1.25 13.69
CA HIS A 179 14.61 1.19 14.35
C HIS A 179 15.56 0.24 13.61
N LEU A 180 15.06 -0.90 13.14
CA LEU A 180 15.83 -1.84 12.32
C LEU A 180 16.36 -1.17 11.06
N HIS A 181 15.59 -0.30 10.41
CA HIS A 181 16.06 0.39 9.21
C HIS A 181 17.29 1.28 9.45
N ASP A 182 17.46 1.79 10.67
CA ASP A 182 18.60 2.62 11.09
C ASP A 182 19.68 1.80 11.83
N GLY A 183 19.52 0.48 11.93
CA GLY A 183 20.47 -0.41 12.64
C GLY A 183 20.38 -0.35 14.17
N ALA A 184 19.34 0.28 14.73
CA ALA A 184 19.14 0.39 16.17
C ALA A 184 18.48 -0.89 16.73
N LEU A 185 19.24 -1.99 16.81
CA LEU A 185 18.73 -3.32 17.16
C LEU A 185 18.14 -3.40 18.58
N GLU A 186 18.78 -2.76 19.55
CA GLU A 186 18.31 -2.72 20.95
C GLU A 186 16.94 -2.03 21.06
N ALA A 187 16.82 -0.83 20.48
CA ALA A 187 15.55 -0.08 20.44
C ALA A 187 14.45 -0.83 19.68
N ALA A 188 14.82 -1.64 18.68
CA ALA A 188 13.86 -2.50 17.98
C ALA A 188 13.34 -3.62 18.89
N LEU A 189 14.20 -4.28 19.66
CA LEU A 189 13.79 -5.30 20.63
C LEU A 189 12.94 -4.70 21.76
N GLU A 190 13.34 -3.56 22.33
CA GLU A 190 12.56 -2.87 23.35
C GLU A 190 11.14 -2.57 22.87
N ALA A 191 10.99 -2.12 21.63
CA ALA A 191 9.68 -1.90 21.02
C ALA A 191 8.87 -3.20 20.89
N LEU A 192 9.49 -4.32 20.48
CA LEU A 192 8.82 -5.61 20.34
C LEU A 192 8.44 -6.22 21.70
N ASP A 193 9.23 -5.99 22.75
CA ASP A 193 8.99 -6.52 24.09
C ASP A 193 7.91 -5.72 24.83
N ALA A 194 7.71 -4.45 24.47
CA ALA A 194 6.59 -3.65 24.93
C ALA A 194 5.26 -3.99 24.21
N ALA A 195 5.28 -4.80 23.14
CA ALA A 195 4.09 -5.16 22.40
C ALA A 195 3.14 -6.04 23.24
N PRO A 196 1.82 -5.76 23.26
CA PRO A 196 0.85 -6.72 23.77
C PRO A 196 1.00 -8.05 23.03
N TYR A 197 1.06 -9.16 23.78
CA TYR A 197 1.25 -10.49 23.20
C TYR A 197 0.70 -11.59 24.13
N PRO A 198 -0.01 -12.61 23.61
CA PRO A 198 -0.44 -12.77 22.21
C PRO A 198 -1.64 -11.87 21.84
N THR A 199 -1.88 -11.69 20.55
CA THR A 199 -3.02 -10.91 20.03
C THR A 199 -3.83 -11.70 19.00
N THR A 200 -3.49 -11.59 17.72
CA THR A 200 -4.07 -12.35 16.61
C THR A 200 -2.93 -13.02 15.87
N GLU A 201 -3.15 -14.23 15.34
CA GLU A 201 -2.09 -15.01 14.66
C GLU A 201 -1.35 -14.19 13.60
N ALA A 202 -2.07 -13.42 12.79
CA ALA A 202 -1.48 -12.59 11.75
C ALA A 202 -0.53 -11.51 12.31
N VAL A 203 -0.94 -10.76 13.34
CA VAL A 203 -0.10 -9.71 13.94
C VAL A 203 1.06 -10.34 14.72
N ASP A 204 0.80 -11.41 15.44
CA ASP A 204 1.81 -12.12 16.22
C ASP A 204 2.89 -12.73 15.32
N ALA A 205 2.54 -13.18 14.11
CA ALA A 205 3.50 -13.61 13.10
C ALA A 205 4.42 -12.47 12.64
N TRP A 206 3.89 -11.26 12.41
CA TRP A 206 4.71 -10.09 12.09
C TRP A 206 5.67 -9.74 13.24
N VAL A 207 5.20 -9.76 14.48
CA VAL A 207 6.03 -9.51 15.68
C VAL A 207 7.13 -10.55 15.79
N ASP A 208 6.80 -11.84 15.70
CA ASP A 208 7.75 -12.94 15.86
C ASP A 208 8.78 -12.99 14.73
N LEU A 209 8.38 -12.78 13.47
CA LEU A 209 9.33 -12.73 12.35
C LEU A 209 10.22 -11.48 12.41
N THR A 210 9.77 -10.40 13.01
CA THR A 210 10.61 -9.21 13.24
C THR A 210 11.60 -9.47 14.35
N ARG A 211 11.17 -10.11 15.44
CA ARG A 211 12.04 -10.55 16.53
C ARG A 211 13.09 -11.54 16.02
N ALA A 212 12.70 -12.49 15.16
CA ALA A 212 13.60 -13.42 14.51
C ALA A 212 14.66 -12.69 13.66
N LEU A 213 14.25 -11.64 12.93
CA LEU A 213 15.18 -10.80 12.19
C LEU A 213 16.17 -10.10 13.13
N VAL A 214 15.74 -9.57 14.28
CA VAL A 214 16.71 -8.98 15.22
C VAL A 214 17.66 -10.04 15.78
N HIS A 215 17.17 -11.22 16.15
CA HIS A 215 18.00 -12.30 16.66
C HIS A 215 19.10 -12.71 15.68
N VAL A 216 18.77 -12.94 14.41
CA VAL A 216 19.78 -13.35 13.42
C VAL A 216 20.84 -12.27 13.19
N LEU A 217 20.45 -10.98 13.24
CA LEU A 217 21.40 -9.86 13.12
C LEU A 217 22.33 -9.75 14.34
N CYS A 218 21.88 -10.20 15.51
CA CYS A 218 22.68 -10.30 16.73
C CYS A 218 23.44 -11.64 16.86
N GLY A 219 23.44 -12.49 15.83
CA GLY A 219 24.12 -13.80 15.83
C GLY A 219 23.31 -14.96 16.45
N GLY A 220 22.06 -14.72 16.87
CA GLY A 220 21.15 -15.72 17.42
C GLY A 220 20.41 -16.52 16.34
N VAL A 221 21.14 -17.26 15.50
CA VAL A 221 20.57 -18.01 14.35
C VAL A 221 19.53 -19.06 14.80
N GLU A 222 19.84 -19.82 15.85
CA GLU A 222 18.94 -20.86 16.38
C GLU A 222 17.61 -20.27 16.90
N GLN A 223 17.68 -19.16 17.64
CA GLN A 223 16.48 -18.48 18.13
C GLN A 223 15.63 -17.93 16.98
N ALA A 224 16.29 -17.36 15.96
CA ALA A 224 15.62 -16.86 14.77
C ALA A 224 14.88 -17.97 14.01
N ARG A 225 15.52 -19.13 13.80
CA ARG A 225 14.90 -20.28 13.12
C ARG A 225 13.77 -20.90 13.93
N ALA A 226 13.89 -20.97 15.25
CA ALA A 226 12.81 -21.45 16.12
C ALA A 226 11.54 -20.60 15.97
N LEU A 227 11.68 -19.27 16.02
CA LEU A 227 10.57 -18.33 15.81
C LEU A 227 9.99 -18.45 14.39
N ARG A 228 10.85 -18.51 13.36
CA ARG A 228 10.44 -18.68 11.97
C ARG A 228 9.67 -19.98 11.75
N SER A 229 10.15 -21.09 12.31
CA SER A 229 9.50 -22.41 12.19
C SER A 229 8.12 -22.42 12.84
N ARG A 230 7.92 -21.66 13.93
CA ARG A 230 6.61 -21.52 14.59
C ARG A 230 5.59 -20.80 13.72
N ARG A 231 6.05 -19.94 12.81
CA ARG A 231 5.22 -19.09 11.92
C ARG A 231 5.17 -19.56 10.48
N ARG A 232 5.47 -20.84 10.26
CA ARG A 232 5.57 -21.42 8.93
C ARG A 232 4.23 -21.36 8.20
N ASP A 233 3.14 -21.75 8.86
CA ASP A 233 1.82 -21.84 8.24
C ASP A 233 1.31 -20.45 7.84
N GLU A 234 1.50 -19.45 8.70
CA GLU A 234 1.15 -18.05 8.41
C GLU A 234 2.01 -17.47 7.27
N ALA A 235 3.30 -17.80 7.24
CA ALA A 235 4.19 -17.40 6.15
C ALA A 235 3.87 -18.10 4.82
N GLU A 236 3.36 -19.32 4.84
CA GLU A 236 2.90 -20.02 3.63
C GLU A 236 1.60 -19.40 3.09
N ALA A 237 0.73 -18.89 3.97
CA ALA A 237 -0.55 -18.27 3.62
C ALA A 237 -0.44 -16.80 3.15
N ASP A 238 0.51 -16.02 3.67
CA ASP A 238 0.68 -14.60 3.35
C ASP A 238 2.03 -14.32 2.62
N PRO A 239 2.00 -13.88 1.35
CA PRO A 239 3.22 -13.54 0.60
C PRO A 239 4.12 -12.50 1.27
N ALA A 240 3.56 -11.58 2.05
CA ALA A 240 4.31 -10.54 2.75
C ALA A 240 5.03 -11.11 3.98
N LEU A 241 4.37 -11.98 4.76
CA LEU A 241 5.01 -12.72 5.85
C LEU A 241 6.08 -13.67 5.30
N ARG A 242 5.82 -14.34 4.17
CA ARG A 242 6.80 -15.18 3.47
C ARG A 242 8.08 -14.42 3.15
N LEU A 243 7.95 -13.20 2.61
CA LEU A 243 9.10 -12.36 2.28
C LEU A 243 9.94 -12.05 3.53
N GLN A 244 9.29 -11.81 4.67
CA GLN A 244 10.00 -11.55 5.92
C GLN A 244 10.66 -12.83 6.48
N ALA A 245 9.98 -13.97 6.42
CA ALA A 245 10.55 -15.26 6.82
C ALA A 245 11.76 -15.65 5.95
N ASP A 246 11.70 -15.40 4.63
CA ASP A 246 12.82 -15.63 3.72
C ASP A 246 13.97 -14.64 3.97
N THR A 247 13.66 -13.40 4.37
CA THR A 247 14.68 -12.43 4.79
C THR A 247 15.47 -12.92 6.00
N VAL A 248 14.76 -13.44 7.02
CA VAL A 248 15.40 -14.04 8.21
C VAL A 248 16.29 -15.21 7.81
N GLU A 249 15.79 -16.11 6.96
CA GLU A 249 16.56 -17.30 6.54
C GLU A 249 17.78 -16.94 5.70
N ALA A 250 17.68 -15.96 4.81
CA ALA A 250 18.84 -15.52 4.02
C ALA A 250 19.96 -14.98 4.93
N HIS A 251 19.62 -14.18 5.95
CA HIS A 251 20.60 -13.74 6.95
C HIS A 251 21.14 -14.92 7.77
N ALA A 252 20.32 -15.93 8.10
CA ALA A 252 20.76 -17.10 8.85
C ALA A 252 21.76 -17.95 8.06
N LEU A 253 21.46 -18.27 6.80
CA LEU A 253 22.33 -19.03 5.91
C LEU A 253 23.69 -18.33 5.74
N SER A 254 23.68 -17.02 5.48
CA SER A 254 24.92 -16.26 5.34
C SER A 254 25.69 -16.15 6.67
N ALA A 255 25.02 -16.03 7.82
CA ALA A 255 25.68 -16.04 9.13
C ALA A 255 26.41 -17.36 9.44
N GLU A 256 25.93 -18.48 8.90
CA GLU A 256 26.53 -19.81 9.02
C GLU A 256 27.59 -20.10 7.95
N GLY A 257 27.82 -19.17 7.02
CA GLY A 257 28.75 -19.33 5.90
C GLY A 257 28.19 -20.08 4.69
N ASP A 258 26.89 -20.39 4.67
CA ASP A 258 26.20 -20.91 3.47
C ASP A 258 25.78 -19.76 2.53
N ASP A 259 26.78 -19.10 1.96
CA ASP A 259 26.57 -18.00 1.03
C ASP A 259 25.87 -18.44 -0.26
N GLU A 260 26.07 -19.69 -0.71
CA GLU A 260 25.41 -20.22 -1.90
C GLU A 260 23.92 -20.45 -1.66
N GLY A 261 23.54 -21.01 -0.51
CA GLY A 261 22.15 -21.09 -0.07
C GLY A 261 21.52 -19.71 0.07
N ALA A 262 22.21 -18.76 0.70
CA ALA A 262 21.74 -17.39 0.86
C ALA A 262 21.54 -16.68 -0.51
N LYS A 263 22.48 -16.81 -1.44
CA LYS A 263 22.39 -16.27 -2.81
C LYS A 263 21.20 -16.86 -3.57
N ALA A 264 21.02 -18.18 -3.50
CA ALA A 264 19.90 -18.86 -4.15
C ALA A 264 18.55 -18.33 -3.63
N LEU A 265 18.44 -18.14 -2.31
CA LEU A 265 17.23 -17.61 -1.69
C LEU A 265 16.98 -16.14 -2.06
N VAL A 266 17.99 -15.28 -2.01
CA VAL A 266 17.90 -13.88 -2.43
C VAL A 266 17.45 -13.76 -3.88
N ARG A 267 17.99 -14.61 -4.77
CA ARG A 267 17.57 -14.66 -6.17
C ARG A 267 16.11 -15.08 -6.31
N ALA A 268 15.68 -16.13 -5.60
CA ALA A 268 14.28 -16.57 -5.62
C ALA A 268 13.31 -15.49 -5.08
N MET A 269 13.73 -14.71 -4.07
CA MET A 269 12.96 -13.57 -3.57
C MET A 269 12.85 -12.47 -4.62
N LEU A 270 13.95 -12.15 -5.29
CA LEU A 270 14.01 -11.17 -6.37
C LEU A 270 13.11 -11.56 -7.56
N GLU A 271 13.18 -12.82 -8.01
CA GLU A 271 12.37 -13.34 -9.11
C GLU A 271 10.87 -13.31 -8.76
N ARG A 272 10.53 -13.61 -7.51
CA ARG A 272 9.14 -13.64 -7.05
C ARG A 272 8.54 -12.26 -6.79
N SER A 273 9.34 -11.31 -6.32
CA SER A 273 8.83 -10.08 -5.69
C SER A 273 9.47 -8.78 -6.21
N GLY A 274 10.47 -8.89 -7.09
CA GLY A 274 11.22 -7.77 -7.66
C GLY A 274 12.22 -7.11 -6.68
N ALA A 275 13.05 -6.21 -7.19
CA ALA A 275 14.12 -5.57 -6.42
C ALA A 275 13.61 -4.79 -5.19
N GLY A 276 12.43 -4.17 -5.30
CA GLY A 276 11.81 -3.42 -4.19
C GLY A 276 11.41 -4.29 -2.99
N ALA A 277 11.34 -5.61 -3.14
CA ALA A 277 11.07 -6.55 -2.05
C ALA A 277 12.31 -6.85 -1.19
N LEU A 278 13.51 -6.62 -1.73
CA LEU A 278 14.77 -6.83 -1.01
C LEU A 278 15.10 -5.67 -0.06
N ALA A 279 14.21 -4.67 0.09
CA ALA A 279 14.43 -3.53 0.97
C ALA A 279 14.76 -3.94 2.41
N LEU A 280 14.14 -5.03 2.90
CA LEU A 280 14.36 -5.55 4.25
C LEU A 280 15.67 -6.36 4.40
N LEU A 281 16.19 -6.92 3.31
CA LEU A 281 17.53 -7.55 3.27
C LEU A 281 18.66 -6.51 3.19
N LEU A 282 18.36 -5.38 2.56
CA LEU A 282 19.32 -4.30 2.39
C LEU A 282 19.42 -3.40 3.63
N ARG A 283 18.35 -3.35 4.44
CA ARG A 283 18.24 -2.54 5.66
C ARG A 283 17.33 -3.22 6.68
N PRO A 284 17.83 -3.61 7.86
CA PRO A 284 19.17 -3.38 8.44
C PRO A 284 20.33 -4.01 7.66
N VAL A 285 21.55 -3.51 7.90
CA VAL A 285 22.77 -4.17 7.42
C VAL A 285 23.02 -5.41 8.28
N GLY A 286 23.13 -6.56 7.63
CA GLY A 286 23.37 -7.85 8.26
C GLY A 286 24.13 -8.81 7.33
N PRO A 287 24.24 -10.10 7.71
CA PRO A 287 25.07 -11.08 7.01
C PRO A 287 24.84 -11.14 5.49
N ALA A 288 23.59 -11.33 5.07
CA ALA A 288 23.23 -11.42 3.65
C ALA A 288 23.15 -10.08 2.89
N THR A 289 23.45 -8.94 3.51
CA THR A 289 23.22 -7.63 2.89
C THR A 289 24.08 -7.42 1.65
N ASP A 290 25.35 -7.83 1.66
CA ASP A 290 26.22 -7.66 0.49
C ASP A 290 25.81 -8.56 -0.66
N LEU A 291 25.34 -9.78 -0.37
CA LEU A 291 24.74 -10.68 -1.35
C LEU A 291 23.48 -10.06 -1.99
N ALA A 292 22.64 -9.41 -1.19
CA ALA A 292 21.47 -8.69 -1.68
C ALA A 292 21.84 -7.48 -2.54
N ARG A 293 22.87 -6.69 -2.16
CA ARG A 293 23.38 -5.57 -2.97
C ARG A 293 23.87 -6.05 -4.33
N GLU A 294 24.64 -7.14 -4.35
CA GLU A 294 25.16 -7.73 -5.57
C GLU A 294 24.02 -8.22 -6.49
N ALA A 295 23.03 -8.91 -5.93
CA ALA A 295 21.88 -9.39 -6.68
C ALA A 295 21.05 -8.26 -7.31
N VAL A 296 20.79 -7.18 -6.57
CA VAL A 296 20.09 -5.99 -7.10
C VAL A 296 20.90 -5.30 -8.19
N GLY A 297 22.22 -5.13 -7.99
CA GLY A 297 23.10 -4.53 -8.98
C GLY A 297 23.09 -5.29 -10.31
N ARG A 298 23.18 -6.63 -10.25
CA ARG A 298 23.10 -7.51 -11.43
C ARG A 298 21.73 -7.42 -12.12
N HIS A 299 20.64 -7.39 -11.35
CA HIS A 299 19.28 -7.28 -11.90
C HIS A 299 19.07 -5.97 -12.66
N LEU A 300 19.50 -4.85 -12.10
CA LEU A 300 19.39 -3.54 -12.73
C LEU A 300 20.26 -3.46 -13.99
N ALA A 301 21.50 -3.98 -13.96
CA ALA A 301 22.37 -4.02 -15.13
C ALA A 301 21.78 -4.87 -16.27
N GLY A 302 21.20 -6.04 -15.95
CA GLY A 302 20.52 -6.89 -16.93
C GLY A 302 19.29 -6.22 -17.55
N SER A 303 18.51 -5.46 -16.77
CA SER A 303 17.33 -4.74 -17.26
C SER A 303 17.64 -3.57 -18.19
N VAL A 304 18.86 -3.02 -18.13
CA VAL A 304 19.33 -1.94 -19.02
C VAL A 304 19.93 -2.50 -20.32
N GLY A 305 20.53 -3.69 -20.28
CA GLY A 305 21.09 -4.36 -21.46
C GLY A 305 20.06 -4.86 -22.48
N ASP A 306 18.83 -5.12 -22.05
CA ASP A 306 17.77 -5.70 -22.90
C ASP A 306 17.02 -4.65 -23.77
N VAL A 307 17.40 -3.38 -23.69
CA VAL A 307 16.84 -2.29 -24.53
C VAL A 307 17.72 -2.01 -25.77
N GLY A 308 18.85 -2.70 -25.92
CA GLY A 308 19.80 -2.52 -27.03
C GLY A 308 19.73 -3.58 -28.16
N GLY A 309 18.83 -4.56 -28.07
CA GLY A 309 18.75 -5.69 -29.00
C GLY A 309 17.74 -5.50 -30.13
N ALA A 310 17.86 -4.42 -30.91
CA ALA A 310 17.09 -4.23 -32.13
C ALA A 310 18.01 -3.81 -33.27
N ASP A 311 18.87 -4.72 -33.72
CA ASP A 311 19.49 -4.64 -35.05
C ASP A 311 19.81 -6.05 -35.56
N SER A 312 18.78 -6.68 -36.12
CA SER A 312 18.96 -7.71 -37.15
C SER A 312 17.76 -7.62 -38.10
N LEU A 313 17.80 -6.62 -38.99
CA LEU A 313 16.99 -6.61 -40.20
C LEU A 313 17.47 -7.75 -41.12
N PRO A 314 16.58 -8.54 -41.71
CA PRO A 314 16.98 -9.54 -42.70
C PRO A 314 17.40 -8.83 -44.00
N SER A 315 18.60 -9.16 -44.48
CA SER A 315 19.07 -8.80 -45.82
C SER A 315 18.19 -9.47 -46.88
N ALA A 316 17.72 -8.65 -47.82
CA ALA A 316 17.14 -9.07 -49.09
C ALA A 316 18.17 -9.75 -49.99
#